data_AF-A0A2V9KL23-F1
#
_entry.id   AF-A0A2V9KL23-F1
#
_cell.length_a   1.000
_cell.length_b   1.000
_cell.length_c   1.000
_cell.angle_alpha   90.00
_cell.angle_beta   90.00
_cell.angle_gamma   90.00
#
_symmetry.space_group_name_H-M   'P 1'
#
loop_
_entity.id
_entity.type
_entity.pdbx_description
1 polymer ?
#
loop_
_entity_poly.entity_id
_entity_poly.type
_entity_poly.pdbx_seq_one_letter_code
_entity_poly.pdbx_strand_id
1 'polypeptide(L)'
;MSHRYWTDTFGGDPSVVGKQLDLNGIPFMVVGVAPAEFYGVKLKMNPPDFWIPLGLQPEVISRPQWRGAPASWLKADDVYWLDLMGRLKPGADARQAAAALTTQLRQMLTAQAGSHPSPDTARRIRESYIQLVPGAHGLSSLRERFSDRLHTLTLLVILILVIACANAANLLLAR
;
A
#
# COMPACT_ATOMS: atom_id res chain seq x y z
N MET A 1 11.54 -15.02 0.24
CA MET A 1 12.13 -14.56 1.52
C MET A 1 12.88 -13.26 1.29
N SER A 2 12.95 -12.34 2.24
CA SER A 2 13.72 -11.09 2.14
C SER A 2 15.22 -11.35 2.32
N HIS A 3 16.06 -10.52 1.68
CA HIS A 3 17.51 -10.59 1.88
C HIS A 3 17.89 -10.35 3.35
N ARG A 4 17.24 -9.37 4.00
CA ARG A 4 17.48 -9.03 5.41
C ARG A 4 17.24 -10.24 6.32
N TYR A 5 16.08 -10.89 6.20
CA TYR A 5 15.75 -12.04 7.03
C TYR A 5 16.73 -13.21 6.80
N TRP A 6 17.13 -13.42 5.55
CA TRP A 6 18.11 -14.43 5.18
C TRP A 6 19.48 -14.18 5.81
N THR A 7 19.99 -12.94 5.77
CA THR A 7 21.25 -12.58 6.41
C THR A 7 21.16 -12.67 7.94
N ASP A 8 20.13 -12.07 8.54
CA ASP A 8 19.98 -11.96 9.99
C ASP A 8 19.74 -13.34 10.65
N THR A 9 19.00 -14.24 9.98
CA THR A 9 18.54 -15.51 10.57
C THR A 9 19.36 -16.70 10.09
N PHE A 10 19.78 -16.71 8.82
CA PHE A 10 20.49 -17.83 8.20
C PHE A 10 21.96 -17.50 7.90
N GLY A 11 22.46 -16.34 8.32
CA GLY A 11 23.86 -15.95 8.10
C GLY A 11 24.25 -15.81 6.63
N GLY A 12 23.28 -15.65 5.72
CA GLY A 12 23.55 -15.65 4.29
C GLY A 12 23.84 -17.04 3.71
N ASP A 13 23.38 -18.12 4.35
CA ASP A 13 23.55 -19.50 3.85
C ASP A 13 22.76 -19.73 2.54
N PRO A 14 23.43 -19.95 1.40
CA PRO A 14 22.75 -20.16 0.12
C PRO A 14 21.98 -21.49 0.07
N SER A 15 22.28 -22.44 0.96
CA SER A 15 21.56 -23.72 1.04
C SER A 15 20.15 -23.60 1.63
N VAL A 16 19.72 -22.40 2.02
CA VAL A 16 18.35 -22.16 2.49
C VAL A 16 17.29 -22.42 1.42
N VAL A 17 17.63 -22.27 0.14
CA VAL A 17 16.70 -22.57 -0.96
C VAL A 17 16.47 -24.08 -1.01
N GLY A 18 15.19 -24.49 -1.04
CA GLY A 18 14.75 -25.89 -0.95
C GLY A 18 14.49 -26.37 0.48
N LYS A 19 14.92 -25.64 1.52
CA LYS A 19 14.58 -25.96 2.91
C LYS A 19 13.15 -25.56 3.24
N GLN A 20 12.56 -26.25 4.22
CA GLN A 20 11.27 -25.89 4.79
C GLN A 20 11.41 -24.86 5.91
N LEU A 21 10.46 -23.95 5.98
CA LEU A 21 10.29 -22.95 7.03
C LEU A 21 8.83 -22.95 7.48
N ASP A 22 8.62 -22.92 8.78
CA ASP A 22 7.28 -22.87 9.35
C ASP A 22 6.76 -21.43 9.37
N LEU A 23 5.62 -21.20 8.73
CA LEU A 23 4.89 -19.93 8.77
C LEU A 23 3.52 -20.17 9.40
N ASN A 24 3.33 -19.71 10.64
CA ASN A 24 2.09 -19.87 11.41
C ASN A 24 1.67 -21.35 11.60
N GLY A 25 2.61 -22.27 11.79
CA GLY A 25 2.34 -23.71 11.95
C GLY A 25 2.16 -24.46 10.62
N ILE A 26 2.45 -23.80 9.49
CA ILE A 26 2.30 -24.36 8.15
C ILE A 26 3.69 -24.42 7.49
N PRO A 27 4.14 -25.59 7.02
CA PRO A 27 5.45 -25.73 6.39
C PRO A 27 5.44 -25.16 4.96
N PHE A 28 6.36 -24.24 4.70
CA PHE A 28 6.61 -23.67 3.37
C PHE A 28 8.03 -23.95 2.90
N MET A 29 8.18 -24.31 1.63
CA MET A 29 9.50 -24.41 1.01
C MET A 29 10.01 -23.03 0.61
N VAL A 30 11.26 -22.73 0.94
CA VAL A 30 11.94 -21.54 0.45
C VAL A 30 12.33 -21.75 -1.02
N VAL A 31 11.65 -21.07 -1.93
CA VAL A 31 11.96 -21.15 -3.38
C VAL A 31 12.97 -20.10 -3.84
N GLY A 32 13.28 -19.12 -3.00
CA GLY A 32 14.23 -18.06 -3.33
C GLY A 32 14.31 -16.92 -2.31
N VAL A 33 15.39 -16.16 -2.44
CA VAL A 33 15.68 -14.94 -1.68
C VAL A 33 15.52 -13.75 -2.61
N ALA A 34 14.78 -12.73 -2.17
CA ALA A 34 14.62 -11.49 -2.92
C ALA A 34 15.94 -10.68 -2.89
N PRO A 35 16.20 -9.85 -3.92
CA PRO A 35 17.35 -8.93 -3.91
C PRO A 35 17.36 -8.01 -2.68
N ALA A 36 18.55 -7.53 -2.29
CA ALA A 36 18.73 -6.66 -1.13
C ALA A 36 17.96 -5.34 -1.25
N GLU A 37 17.74 -4.88 -2.48
CA GLU A 37 17.05 -3.63 -2.80
C GLU A 37 15.53 -3.79 -2.83
N PHE A 38 15.01 -5.02 -2.69
CA PHE A 38 13.59 -5.30 -2.78
C PHE A 38 12.92 -5.35 -1.41
N TYR A 39 12.12 -4.32 -1.10
CA TYR A 39 11.36 -4.19 0.14
C TYR A 39 9.86 -4.44 -0.02
N GLY A 40 9.45 -5.01 -1.16
CA GLY A 40 8.06 -5.21 -1.53
C GLY A 40 7.46 -4.02 -2.29
N VAL A 41 6.20 -4.19 -2.70
CA VAL A 41 5.50 -3.22 -3.57
C VAL A 41 4.91 -2.03 -2.83
N LYS A 42 4.83 -2.09 -1.49
CA LYS A 42 4.35 -1.02 -0.63
C LYS A 42 5.51 -0.43 0.15
N LEU A 43 5.62 0.89 0.16
CA LEU A 43 6.53 1.56 1.08
C LEU A 43 5.95 1.46 2.50
N LYS A 44 6.62 0.69 3.36
CA LYS A 44 6.21 0.46 4.75
C LYS A 44 7.43 0.61 5.66
N MET A 45 7.20 1.10 6.88
CA MET A 45 8.24 1.22 7.91
C MET A 45 8.78 -0.15 8.34
N ASN A 46 7.94 -1.18 8.28
CA ASN A 46 8.35 -2.57 8.43
C ASN A 46 7.98 -3.35 7.14
N PRO A 47 8.91 -3.55 6.20
CA PRO A 47 8.68 -4.32 4.98
C PRO A 47 8.49 -5.81 5.30
N PRO A 48 7.80 -6.58 4.44
CA PRO A 48 7.58 -7.99 4.67
C PRO A 48 8.86 -8.83 4.50
N ASP A 49 9.01 -9.85 5.33
CA ASP A 49 10.11 -10.83 5.22
C ASP A 49 9.80 -12.00 4.29
N PHE A 50 8.52 -12.22 4.00
CA PHE A 50 8.05 -13.32 3.17
C PHE A 50 7.03 -12.83 2.15
N TRP A 51 7.13 -13.37 0.94
CA TRP A 51 6.12 -13.27 -0.10
C TRP A 51 5.67 -14.67 -0.45
N ILE A 52 4.36 -14.87 -0.43
CA ILE A 52 3.72 -16.16 -0.69
C ILE A 52 2.77 -16.02 -1.88
N PRO A 53 2.55 -17.10 -2.66
CA PRO A 53 1.56 -17.10 -3.71
C PRO A 53 0.18 -16.70 -3.21
N LEU A 54 -0.50 -15.83 -3.95
CA LEU A 54 -1.81 -15.29 -3.58
C LEU A 54 -2.85 -16.40 -3.29
N GLY A 55 -2.79 -17.51 -4.04
CA GLY A 55 -3.72 -18.64 -3.88
C GLY A 55 -3.65 -19.32 -2.50
N LEU A 56 -2.56 -19.13 -1.75
CA LEU A 56 -2.37 -19.71 -0.41
C LEU A 56 -2.89 -18.78 0.71
N GLN A 57 -3.54 -17.67 0.36
CA GLN A 57 -4.18 -16.76 1.32
C GLN A 57 -5.08 -17.48 2.33
N PRO A 58 -5.96 -18.43 1.95
CA PRO A 58 -6.87 -19.08 2.90
C PRO A 58 -6.15 -19.95 3.92
N GLU A 59 -4.94 -20.41 3.62
CA GLU A 59 -4.15 -21.28 4.48
C GLU A 59 -3.31 -20.45 5.46
N VAL A 60 -2.68 -19.36 4.99
CA VAL A 60 -1.68 -18.62 5.79
C VAL A 60 -2.25 -17.39 6.50
N ILE A 61 -3.23 -16.72 5.88
CA ILE A 61 -3.72 -15.39 6.31
C ILE A 61 -5.07 -15.50 7.03
N SER A 62 -5.78 -16.62 6.87
CA SER A 62 -7.01 -16.88 7.62
C SER A 62 -6.72 -16.86 9.12
N ARG A 63 -6.97 -15.71 9.73
CA ARG A 63 -6.92 -15.53 11.17
C ARG A 63 -8.31 -15.89 11.71
N PRO A 64 -8.52 -17.09 12.28
CA PRO A 64 -9.81 -17.47 12.88
C PRO A 64 -10.24 -16.56 14.05
N GLN A 65 -9.40 -15.62 14.46
CA GLN A 65 -9.58 -14.75 15.62
C GLN A 65 -10.41 -13.48 15.33
N TRP A 66 -10.60 -13.12 14.06
CA TRP A 66 -11.51 -12.03 13.68
C TRP A 66 -12.90 -12.62 13.45
N ARG A 67 -13.75 -12.60 14.50
CA ARG A 67 -15.14 -13.05 14.41
C ARG A 67 -15.84 -12.35 13.23
N GLY A 68 -16.29 -13.13 12.25
CA GLY A 68 -17.00 -12.65 11.06
C GLY A 68 -16.14 -12.43 9.82
N ALA A 69 -14.82 -12.61 9.88
CA ALA A 69 -13.98 -12.58 8.67
C ALA A 69 -14.24 -13.83 7.81
N PRO A 70 -14.35 -13.69 6.47
CA PRO A 70 -14.57 -14.83 5.59
C PRO A 70 -13.36 -15.78 5.63
N ALA A 71 -13.63 -17.09 5.53
CA ALA A 71 -12.61 -18.13 5.51
C ALA A 71 -11.64 -18.01 4.32
N SER A 72 -12.02 -17.28 3.28
CA SER A 72 -11.16 -16.93 2.16
C SER A 72 -11.52 -15.53 1.67
N TRP A 73 -10.56 -14.62 1.72
CA TRP A 73 -10.72 -13.27 1.18
C TRP A 73 -10.63 -13.25 -0.35
N LEU A 74 -10.17 -14.35 -0.97
CA LEU A 74 -10.18 -14.52 -2.42
C LEU A 74 -11.58 -14.77 -2.98
N LYS A 75 -12.47 -15.34 -2.17
CA LYS A 75 -13.85 -15.69 -2.54
C LYS A 75 -14.88 -14.73 -1.98
N ALA A 76 -14.44 -13.71 -1.25
CA ALA A 76 -15.33 -12.75 -0.61
C ALA A 76 -15.51 -11.55 -1.54
N ASP A 77 -16.75 -11.33 -1.98
CA ASP A 77 -17.09 -10.29 -2.97
C ASP A 77 -17.05 -8.87 -2.38
N ASP A 78 -16.97 -8.74 -1.06
CA ASP A 78 -17.01 -7.49 -0.31
C ASP A 78 -15.69 -7.14 0.40
N VAL A 79 -14.62 -7.90 0.13
CA VAL A 79 -13.30 -7.68 0.75
C VAL A 79 -12.31 -7.08 -0.25
N TYR A 80 -12.07 -5.79 -0.12
CA TYR A 80 -11.14 -5.02 -0.95
C TYR A 80 -9.75 -4.92 -0.30
N TRP A 81 -9.01 -6.02 -0.30
CA TRP A 81 -7.74 -6.13 0.44
C TRP A 81 -6.47 -6.12 -0.44
N LEU A 82 -6.65 -6.26 -1.75
CA LEU A 82 -5.56 -6.27 -2.73
C LEU A 82 -5.27 -4.88 -3.26
N ASP A 83 -4.01 -4.63 -3.54
CA ASP A 83 -3.60 -3.48 -4.34
C ASP A 83 -3.30 -3.91 -5.75
N LEU A 84 -3.75 -3.09 -6.69
CA LEU A 84 -3.63 -3.36 -8.10
C LEU A 84 -2.49 -2.51 -8.66
N MET A 85 -1.57 -3.17 -9.37
CA MET A 85 -0.56 -2.53 -10.19
C MET A 85 -0.75 -2.99 -11.63
N GLY A 86 -0.64 -2.05 -12.57
CA GLY A 86 -0.74 -2.32 -13.99
C GLY A 86 0.30 -1.54 -14.77
N ARG A 87 0.70 -2.08 -15.92
CA ARG A 87 1.60 -1.40 -16.86
C ARG A 87 0.78 -0.86 -18.03
N LEU A 88 0.77 0.46 -18.19
CA LEU A 88 0.17 1.09 -19.37
C LEU A 88 0.96 0.74 -20.64
N LYS A 89 0.26 0.65 -21.77
CA LYS A 89 0.92 0.54 -23.08
C LYS A 89 1.77 1.79 -23.35
N PRO A 90 2.89 1.68 -24.09
CA PRO A 90 3.66 2.86 -24.50
C PRO A 90 2.76 3.89 -25.20
N GLY A 91 2.84 5.15 -24.79
CA GLY A 91 2.04 6.25 -25.36
C GLY A 91 0.56 6.29 -24.93
N ALA A 92 0.09 5.40 -24.05
CA ALA A 92 -1.27 5.46 -23.54
C ALA A 92 -1.46 6.65 -22.58
N ASP A 93 -2.59 7.34 -22.69
CA ASP A 93 -2.97 8.41 -21.77
C ASP A 93 -3.49 7.82 -20.44
N ALA A 94 -2.78 8.12 -19.35
CA ALA A 94 -3.15 7.69 -18.01
C ALA A 94 -4.52 8.24 -17.59
N ARG A 95 -4.94 9.42 -18.06
CA ARG A 95 -6.27 9.99 -17.74
C ARG A 95 -7.39 9.19 -18.39
N GLN A 96 -7.21 8.79 -19.66
CA GLN A 96 -8.16 7.94 -20.35
C GLN A 96 -8.26 6.55 -19.70
N ALA A 97 -7.11 5.96 -19.33
CA ALA A 97 -7.10 4.69 -18.61
C ALA A 97 -7.81 4.78 -17.24
N ALA A 98 -7.56 5.85 -16.48
CA ALA A 98 -8.23 6.11 -15.21
C ALA A 98 -9.76 6.26 -15.38
N ALA A 99 -10.20 6.98 -16.42
CA ALA A 99 -11.63 7.15 -16.73
C ALA A 99 -12.30 5.81 -17.09
N ALA A 100 -11.65 5.00 -17.94
CA ALA A 100 -12.17 3.69 -18.32
C ALA A 100 -12.29 2.74 -17.11
N LEU A 101 -11.25 2.69 -16.27
CA LEU A 101 -11.25 1.90 -15.04
C LEU A 101 -12.31 2.38 -14.05
N THR A 102 -12.50 3.69 -13.93
CA THR A 102 -13.55 4.28 -13.08
C THR A 102 -14.94 3.85 -13.52
N THR A 103 -15.21 3.85 -14.83
CA THR A 103 -16.49 3.35 -15.36
C THR A 103 -16.71 1.88 -15.01
N GLN A 104 -15.69 1.05 -15.18
CA GLN A 104 -15.77 -0.38 -14.85
C GLN A 104 -15.98 -0.62 -13.36
N LEU A 105 -15.29 0.14 -12.49
CA LEU A 105 -15.50 0.10 -11.04
C LEU A 105 -16.96 0.41 -10.68
N ARG A 106 -17.51 1.49 -11.25
CA ARG A 106 -18.90 1.88 -10.97
C ARG A 106 -19.90 0.83 -11.43
N GLN A 107 -19.67 0.21 -12.59
CA GLN A 107 -20.51 -0.87 -13.10
C GLN A 107 -20.47 -2.09 -12.16
N MET A 108 -19.28 -2.49 -11.71
CA MET A 108 -19.11 -3.59 -10.76
C MET A 108 -19.83 -3.30 -9.44
N LEU A 109 -19.64 -2.10 -8.86
CA LEU A 109 -20.29 -1.71 -7.61
C LEU A 109 -21.81 -1.62 -7.76
N THR A 110 -22.31 -1.17 -8.92
CA THR A 110 -23.75 -1.12 -9.20
C THR A 110 -24.35 -2.52 -9.28
N ALA A 111 -23.66 -3.44 -9.97
CA ALA A 111 -24.08 -4.84 -10.04
C ALA A 111 -24.12 -5.50 -8.67
N GLN A 112 -23.13 -5.23 -7.81
CA GLN A 112 -23.07 -5.74 -6.45
C GLN A 112 -24.16 -5.17 -5.53
N ALA A 113 -24.53 -3.89 -5.72
CA ALA A 113 -25.55 -3.24 -4.91
C ALA A 113 -26.99 -3.70 -5.25
N GLY A 114 -27.17 -4.41 -6.36
CA GLY A 114 -28.47 -4.95 -6.80
C GLY A 114 -29.41 -3.88 -7.38
N SER A 115 -30.67 -4.26 -7.58
CA SER A 115 -31.65 -3.45 -8.33
C SER A 115 -32.16 -2.21 -7.57
N HIS A 116 -32.06 -2.19 -6.24
CA HIS A 116 -32.59 -1.11 -5.40
C HIS A 116 -31.57 -0.69 -4.33
N PRO A 117 -30.44 -0.06 -4.73
CA PRO A 117 -29.48 0.45 -3.76
C PRO A 117 -30.07 1.57 -2.93
N SER A 118 -29.66 1.67 -1.67
CA SER A 118 -30.01 2.83 -0.83
C SER A 118 -29.51 4.14 -1.47
N PRO A 119 -30.14 5.29 -1.18
CA PRO A 119 -29.68 6.58 -1.71
C PRO A 119 -28.21 6.90 -1.38
N ASP A 120 -27.75 6.49 -0.19
CA ASP A 120 -26.35 6.64 0.23
C ASP A 120 -25.42 5.76 -0.62
N THR A 121 -25.77 4.48 -0.79
CA THR A 121 -25.01 3.55 -1.64
C THR A 121 -24.90 4.06 -3.06
N ALA A 122 -26.01 4.50 -3.65
CA ALA A 122 -26.03 5.03 -5.01
C ALA A 122 -25.15 6.29 -5.15
N ARG A 123 -25.14 7.17 -4.13
CA ARG A 123 -24.26 8.34 -4.09
C ARG A 123 -22.79 7.92 -4.04
N ARG A 124 -22.41 7.03 -3.12
CA ARG A 124 -21.03 6.53 -2.97
C ARG A 124 -20.50 5.89 -4.26
N ILE A 125 -21.34 5.15 -4.97
CA ILE A 125 -20.98 4.57 -6.28
C ILE A 125 -20.70 5.68 -7.29
N ARG A 126 -21.57 6.70 -7.41
CA ARG A 126 -21.36 7.83 -8.33
C ARG A 126 -20.09 8.62 -8.03
N GLU A 127 -19.75 8.78 -6.76
CA GLU A 127 -18.56 9.52 -6.31
C GLU A 127 -17.28 8.69 -6.37
N SER A 128 -17.38 7.36 -6.51
CA SER A 128 -16.20 6.49 -6.64
C SER A 128 -15.41 6.79 -7.92
N TYR A 129 -14.08 6.77 -7.83
CA TYR A 129 -13.18 6.91 -8.97
C TYR A 129 -11.86 6.19 -8.72
N ILE A 130 -11.18 5.84 -9.81
CA ILE A 130 -9.84 5.27 -9.80
C ILE A 130 -8.85 6.35 -10.23
N GLN A 131 -7.89 6.65 -9.36
CA GLN A 131 -6.74 7.46 -9.69
C GLN A 131 -5.56 6.56 -10.03
N LEU A 132 -4.90 6.84 -11.16
CA LEU A 132 -3.64 6.20 -11.50
C LEU A 132 -2.48 7.01 -10.94
N VAL A 133 -1.64 6.34 -10.16
CA VAL A 133 -0.40 6.91 -9.61
C VAL A 133 0.80 6.18 -10.22
N PRO A 134 1.89 6.89 -10.58
CA PRO A 134 3.10 6.25 -11.09
C PRO A 134 3.64 5.21 -10.10
N GLY A 135 3.74 3.95 -10.53
CA GLY A 135 4.17 2.83 -9.69
C GLY A 135 5.69 2.70 -9.51
N ALA A 136 6.50 3.55 -10.16
CA ALA A 136 7.96 3.45 -10.14
C ALA A 136 8.59 3.51 -8.75
N HIS A 137 7.89 4.10 -7.77
CA HIS A 137 8.34 4.21 -6.38
C HIS A 137 7.50 3.34 -5.42
N GLY A 138 6.75 2.38 -5.97
CA GLY A 138 5.81 1.55 -5.21
C GLY A 138 4.51 2.27 -4.82
N LEU A 139 3.60 1.51 -4.23
CA LEU A 139 2.37 2.02 -3.65
C LEU A 139 2.68 2.67 -2.31
N SER A 140 2.47 3.97 -2.23
CA SER A 140 2.82 4.77 -1.07
C SER A 140 1.55 5.43 -0.51
N SER A 141 0.90 4.76 0.43
CA SER A 141 -0.08 5.41 1.34
C SER A 141 0.60 6.36 2.34
N LEU A 142 1.93 6.26 2.48
CA LEU A 142 2.74 7.14 3.32
C LEU A 142 2.88 8.54 2.72
N ARG A 143 3.21 8.67 1.43
CA ARG A 143 3.36 9.98 0.77
C ARG A 143 2.09 10.83 0.87
N GLU A 144 0.91 10.25 0.69
CA GLU A 144 -0.36 10.97 0.90
C GLU A 144 -0.54 11.38 2.37
N ARG A 145 -0.28 10.48 3.33
CA ARG A 145 -0.44 10.78 4.78
C ARG A 145 0.60 11.73 5.38
N PHE A 146 1.78 11.82 4.77
CA PHE A 146 2.90 12.63 5.27
C PHE A 146 3.09 13.92 4.48
N SER A 147 2.68 14.00 3.21
CA SER A 147 2.82 15.23 2.43
C SER A 147 2.05 16.38 3.07
N ASP A 148 0.78 16.19 3.43
CA ASP A 148 -0.03 17.26 4.03
C ASP A 148 0.53 17.72 5.39
N ARG A 149 1.00 16.78 6.22
CA ARG A 149 1.58 17.10 7.53
C ARG A 149 2.93 17.80 7.42
N LEU A 150 3.75 17.43 6.44
CA LEU A 150 5.04 18.09 6.21
C LEU A 150 4.85 19.55 5.79
N HIS A 151 3.85 19.86 4.95
CA HIS A 151 3.56 21.24 4.56
C HIS A 151 3.19 22.11 5.78
N THR A 152 2.35 21.59 6.69
CA THR A 152 2.01 22.33 7.93
C THR A 152 3.22 22.57 8.83
N LEU A 153 4.13 21.59 8.92
CA LEU A 153 5.34 21.72 9.72
C LEU A 153 6.33 22.71 9.09
N THR A 154 6.52 22.66 7.77
CA THR A 154 7.36 23.61 7.04
C THR A 154 6.82 25.03 7.18
N LEU A 155 5.51 25.24 7.11
CA LEU A 155 4.89 26.56 7.33
C LEU A 155 5.18 27.08 8.74
N LEU A 156 5.02 26.23 9.76
CA LEU A 156 5.31 26.59 11.15
C LEU A 156 6.79 26.97 11.34
N VAL A 157 7.71 26.19 10.78
CA VAL A 157 9.16 26.46 10.86
C VAL A 157 9.51 27.78 10.17
N ILE A 158 8.95 28.05 8.99
CA ILE A 158 9.17 29.33 8.28
C ILE A 158 8.65 30.51 9.10
N LEU A 159 7.47 30.38 9.72
CA LEU A 159 6.89 31.44 10.56
C LEU A 159 7.78 31.75 11.77
N ILE A 160 8.27 30.73 12.46
CA ILE A 160 9.18 30.89 13.60
C ILE A 160 10.49 31.56 13.16
N LEU A 161 11.04 31.16 12.01
CA LEU A 161 12.26 31.77 11.46
C LEU A 161 12.06 33.25 11.16
N VAL A 162 10.93 33.63 10.55
CA VAL A 162 10.60 35.04 10.26
C VAL A 162 10.50 35.86 11.56
N ILE A 163 9.84 35.33 12.59
CA ILE A 163 9.74 36.00 13.91
C ILE A 163 11.13 36.19 14.52
N ALA A 164 11.96 35.14 14.50
CA ALA A 164 13.32 35.21 15.02
C ALA A 164 14.18 36.24 14.26
N CYS A 165 14.10 36.27 12.92
CA CYS A 165 14.79 37.25 12.10
C CYS A 165 14.33 38.69 12.36
N ALA A 166 13.02 38.93 12.52
CA ALA A 166 12.49 40.24 12.85
C ALA A 166 12.98 40.73 14.22
N ASN A 167 13.00 39.82 15.21
CA ASN A 167 13.51 40.13 16.54
C ASN A 167 15.01 40.44 16.53
N ALA A 168 15.80 39.66 15.77
CA ALA A 168 17.23 39.91 15.60
C ALA A 168 17.50 41.26 14.92
N ALA A 169 16.71 41.63 13.90
CA ALA A 169 16.80 42.93 13.24
C ALA A 169 16.45 44.09 14.19
N ASN A 170 15.40 43.96 15.00
CA ASN A 170 15.05 44.96 16.01
C ASN A 170 16.16 45.14 17.06
N LEU A 171 16.83 44.06 17.47
CA LEU A 171 17.96 44.14 18.40
C LEU A 171 19.19 44.84 17.78
N LEU A 172 19.42 44.68 16.47
CA LEU A 172 20.50 45.36 15.75
C LEU A 172 20.20 46.84 15.49
N LEU A 173 18.93 47.22 15.32
CA LEU A 173 18.49 48.61 15.15
C LEU A 173 18.37 49.40 16.46
N ALA A 174 18.22 48.70 17.59
CA ALA A 174 18.15 49.31 18.92
C ALA A 174 19.53 49.64 19.53
N ARG A 175 20.61 49.39 18.78
CA ARG A 175 21.99 49.83 19.10
C ARG A 175 22.39 50.97 18.18
#